data_AF-J4KP57-F1
#
_entry.id   AF-J4KP57-F1
#
_cell.length_a   1.000
_cell.length_b   1.000
_cell.length_c   1.000
_cell.angle_alpha   90.00
_cell.angle_beta   90.00
_cell.angle_gamma   90.00
#
_symmetry.space_group_name_H-M   'P 1'
#
loop_
_entity.id
_entity.type
_entity.pdbx_description
1 polymer ?
#
loop_
_entity_poly.entity_id
_entity_poly.type
_entity_poly.pdbx_seq_one_letter_code
_entity_poly.pdbx_strand_id
1 'polypeptide(L)'
;MPHLVSNFLRSSTGNISQIKNAARSRTASRNASRNASCDSSRKNSVSGSPYESDADDHAVKPHDLIDAVKKHHKLTLPFGRSSSSPVRELNPASCSVAAIDWSIESPPIIFHGTREDSTGAIVSGQLFLDIKDDVVDIDSFKATLSIHTTHKRPCQGHCAECQNQITELQAWVFLDHTTKLHRGKHAFPFSALLGGELPASTNTPLVSIAYEFKAVAQVSRHATGTAAPIQLKFDRTLLVKRSVPEPLFPHHSVRVFPPTNIKASADYVSVVHPTSTNKLTLKLDGLMSHNEKVKTVDLWKLKKVSWKLEETIKTVAPACDRHAPTASSVGNIKGTVRNEVRVIGEKQLHEGWKSDYSGHDGSVDMELDYSISQARNHAGELKYACDTKTADGTEVTHSLLLELIVSKEYAPEGKARQATPTGTGRILRMHFGVVVTEHSGLGVSWDNEAPPIYEDVPPSPPAYPLESPVDYQDLQPLYARPSSIDASALDDTPTSS
;
A
#
# COMPACT_ATOMS: atom_id res chain seq x y z
N MET A 1 25.54 20.18 27.23
CA MET A 1 25.22 21.60 27.56
C MET A 1 26.42 22.46 27.19
N PRO A 2 26.25 23.75 26.81
CA PRO A 2 24.98 24.49 26.76
C PRO A 2 24.06 24.06 25.61
N HIS A 3 22.83 24.59 25.61
CA HIS A 3 21.88 24.51 24.51
C HIS A 3 21.79 25.88 23.83
N LEU A 4 21.44 25.94 22.55
CA LEU A 4 21.01 27.17 21.88
C LEU A 4 19.59 26.96 21.35
N VAL A 5 18.62 27.51 22.08
CA VAL A 5 17.23 27.62 21.63
C VAL A 5 17.12 28.84 20.73
N SER A 6 16.92 28.64 19.44
CA SER A 6 16.62 29.73 18.50
C SER A 6 15.12 30.00 18.48
N ASN A 7 14.70 31.14 19.01
CA ASN A 7 13.29 31.47 19.22
C ASN A 7 12.45 31.44 17.93
N PHE A 8 11.25 30.87 18.03
CA PHE A 8 10.13 31.30 17.21
C PHE A 8 9.83 32.78 17.50
N LEU A 9 9.75 33.61 16.46
CA LEU A 9 8.94 34.83 16.32
C LEU A 9 9.49 35.64 15.14
N ARG A 10 8.80 35.58 13.99
CA ARG A 10 8.90 36.60 12.94
C ARG A 10 7.51 37.03 12.52
N SER A 11 7.15 38.24 12.93
CA SER A 11 5.88 38.88 12.62
C SER A 11 5.70 39.08 11.11
N SER A 12 4.45 39.02 10.66
CA SER A 12 4.06 39.36 9.29
C SER A 12 4.16 40.86 9.04
N THR A 13 4.84 41.25 7.96
CA THR A 13 4.63 42.53 7.23
C THR A 13 5.36 42.45 5.89
N GLY A 14 4.62 42.28 4.79
CA GLY A 14 5.18 42.24 3.42
C GLY A 14 4.07 42.49 2.39
N ASN A 15 4.23 43.51 1.55
CA ASN A 15 3.17 44.01 0.67
C ASN A 15 2.81 43.01 -0.44
N ILE A 16 1.51 42.69 -0.55
CA ILE A 16 0.94 42.02 -1.72
C ILE A 16 0.41 43.10 -2.68
N SER A 17 1.14 43.38 -3.76
CA SER A 17 0.70 44.38 -4.75
C SER A 17 1.21 44.10 -6.18
N GLN A 18 1.23 42.84 -6.64
CA GLN A 18 1.66 42.53 -8.01
C GLN A 18 1.08 41.24 -8.66
N ILE A 19 -0.22 40.97 -8.48
CA ILE A 19 -0.94 39.95 -9.29
C ILE A 19 -2.19 40.58 -9.95
N LYS A 20 -1.98 41.17 -11.13
CA LYS A 20 -3.00 41.42 -12.17
C LYS A 20 -2.35 41.20 -13.53
N ASN A 21 -3.15 40.77 -14.50
CA ASN A 21 -2.76 40.13 -15.77
C ASN A 21 -2.29 38.67 -15.57
N ALA A 22 -2.76 37.66 -16.31
CA ALA A 22 -3.74 37.69 -17.40
C ALA A 22 -4.75 36.53 -17.30
N ALA A 23 -6.04 36.86 -17.26
CA ALA A 23 -7.15 35.92 -17.38
C ALA A 23 -8.19 36.48 -18.37
N ARG A 24 -8.02 36.17 -19.67
CA ARG A 24 -8.96 36.46 -20.77
C ARG A 24 -8.48 35.71 -22.03
N SER A 25 -9.42 35.36 -22.91
CA SER A 25 -9.23 34.41 -24.04
C SER A 25 -9.09 32.95 -23.54
N ARG A 26 -9.88 31.96 -24.00
CA ARG A 26 -10.86 31.90 -25.10
C ARG A 26 -12.14 31.18 -24.69
N THR A 27 -13.29 31.68 -25.13
CA THR A 27 -14.57 30.94 -25.20
C THR A 27 -15.29 31.31 -26.50
N ALA A 28 -16.03 30.32 -27.04
CA ALA A 28 -16.99 30.36 -28.16
C ALA A 28 -16.57 29.73 -29.50
N SER A 29 -17.02 28.49 -29.71
CA SER A 29 -17.71 28.07 -30.94
C SER A 29 -18.67 26.92 -30.64
N ARG A 30 -19.95 27.07 -31.02
CA ARG A 30 -20.97 26.01 -31.04
C ARG A 30 -21.48 25.86 -32.46
N ASN A 31 -21.76 24.62 -32.86
CA ASN A 31 -22.80 24.12 -33.80
C ASN A 31 -22.27 22.85 -34.52
N ALA A 32 -22.95 21.71 -34.68
CA ALA A 32 -24.35 21.24 -34.54
C ALA A 32 -25.08 20.94 -35.87
N SER A 33 -24.84 19.75 -36.42
CA SER A 33 -25.71 19.00 -37.35
C SER A 33 -25.38 17.50 -37.17
N ARG A 34 -26.29 16.61 -36.75
CA ARG A 34 -27.58 16.14 -37.31
C ARG A 34 -27.44 14.97 -38.31
N ASN A 35 -28.05 13.86 -37.89
CA ASN A 35 -28.44 12.60 -38.53
C ASN A 35 -28.34 12.46 -40.06
N ALA A 36 -27.86 11.29 -40.49
CA ALA A 36 -28.41 10.53 -41.62
C ALA A 36 -28.39 9.03 -41.29
N SER A 37 -29.24 8.24 -41.94
CA SER A 37 -29.47 6.81 -41.69
C SER A 37 -29.81 6.08 -42.99
N CYS A 38 -29.68 4.74 -43.00
CA CYS A 38 -30.12 3.79 -44.06
C CYS A 38 -29.36 3.91 -45.43
N ASP A 39 -29.34 2.91 -46.33
CA ASP A 39 -29.83 1.52 -46.26
C ASP A 39 -29.13 0.54 -47.24
N SER A 40 -29.33 -0.76 -47.00
CA SER A 40 -29.64 -1.83 -47.98
C SER A 40 -28.85 -2.05 -49.32
N SER A 41 -27.97 -3.07 -49.29
CA SER A 41 -28.05 -4.31 -50.14
C SER A 41 -27.27 -4.49 -51.47
N ARG A 42 -27.18 -5.80 -51.83
CA ARG A 42 -26.77 -6.48 -53.11
C ARG A 42 -25.24 -6.65 -53.28
N LYS A 43 -24.69 -7.89 -53.24
CA LYS A 43 -24.71 -9.01 -54.25
C LYS A 43 -23.99 -8.60 -55.54
N ASN A 44 -23.06 -9.39 -56.12
CA ASN A 44 -23.19 -10.82 -56.47
C ASN A 44 -21.83 -11.50 -56.83
N SER A 45 -21.80 -12.83 -57.01
CA SER A 45 -20.86 -13.71 -57.80
C SER A 45 -19.33 -13.65 -57.55
N VAL A 46 -18.51 -14.72 -57.40
CA VAL A 46 -18.45 -16.15 -57.84
C VAL A 46 -17.45 -16.42 -58.99
N SER A 47 -16.80 -17.59 -58.94
CA SER A 47 -15.77 -18.20 -59.84
C SER A 47 -14.32 -17.73 -59.63
N GLY A 48 -13.29 -18.61 -59.70
CA GLY A 48 -13.31 -20.08 -59.88
C GLY A 48 -11.95 -20.76 -59.66
N SER A 49 -11.94 -22.09 -59.57
CA SER A 49 -10.77 -22.99 -59.64
C SER A 49 -10.69 -23.66 -61.04
N PRO A 50 -9.75 -24.57 -61.42
CA PRO A 50 -9.35 -25.80 -60.68
C PRO A 50 -7.85 -26.17 -60.71
N TYR A 51 -7.45 -27.15 -59.89
CA TYR A 51 -6.68 -28.33 -60.35
C TYR A 51 -6.78 -29.51 -59.35
N GLU A 52 -6.74 -30.72 -59.91
CA GLU A 52 -6.79 -32.06 -59.30
C GLU A 52 -5.56 -32.39 -58.42
N SER A 53 -5.47 -33.39 -57.52
CA SER A 53 -6.41 -34.24 -56.72
C SER A 53 -5.52 -34.96 -55.64
N ASP A 54 -5.76 -36.12 -54.98
CA ASP A 54 -6.80 -37.17 -54.95
C ASP A 54 -6.67 -38.05 -53.65
N ALA A 55 -7.41 -39.17 -53.58
CA ALA A 55 -7.25 -40.38 -52.74
C ALA A 55 -7.76 -40.44 -51.26
N ASP A 56 -8.65 -41.43 -51.05
CA ASP A 56 -8.84 -42.31 -49.87
C ASP A 56 -9.42 -41.80 -48.53
N ASP A 57 -10.71 -41.46 -48.59
CA ASP A 57 -11.84 -42.11 -47.89
C ASP A 57 -11.66 -42.70 -46.45
N HIS A 58 -12.30 -42.05 -45.47
CA HIS A 58 -12.95 -42.71 -44.32
C HIS A 58 -14.20 -41.94 -43.87
N ALA A 59 -15.33 -42.63 -43.71
CA ALA A 59 -16.66 -42.00 -43.62
C ALA A 59 -17.34 -42.07 -42.24
N VAL A 60 -17.90 -40.95 -41.77
CA VAL A 60 -19.00 -40.88 -40.77
C VAL A 60 -19.95 -39.74 -41.14
N LYS A 61 -21.28 -39.96 -41.04
CA LYS A 61 -22.31 -38.94 -41.27
C LYS A 61 -22.92 -38.42 -39.95
N PRO A 62 -23.11 -37.11 -39.77
CA PRO A 62 -24.10 -36.55 -38.84
C PRO A 62 -25.43 -36.26 -39.56
N HIS A 63 -26.56 -36.33 -38.84
CA HIS A 63 -27.89 -35.96 -39.34
C HIS A 63 -28.69 -35.23 -38.24
N ASP A 64 -29.64 -34.41 -38.65
CA ASP A 64 -30.66 -33.69 -37.86
C ASP A 64 -30.26 -32.86 -36.62
N LEU A 65 -30.38 -31.54 -36.77
CA LEU A 65 -30.47 -30.59 -35.65
C LEU A 65 -31.46 -29.44 -35.97
N ILE A 66 -32.69 -29.80 -36.36
CA ILE A 66 -33.80 -28.85 -36.56
C ILE A 66 -35.11 -29.39 -35.98
N ASP A 67 -35.34 -29.21 -34.67
CA ASP A 67 -36.65 -28.77 -34.13
C ASP A 67 -36.62 -28.61 -32.59
N ALA A 68 -36.51 -27.37 -32.07
CA ALA A 68 -36.71 -27.05 -30.65
C ALA A 68 -36.83 -25.54 -30.31
N VAL A 69 -37.40 -24.67 -31.19
CA VAL A 69 -37.52 -23.23 -30.88
C VAL A 69 -38.95 -22.71 -31.08
N LYS A 70 -39.78 -22.81 -30.02
CA LYS A 70 -40.99 -21.99 -29.83
C LYS A 70 -41.58 -22.14 -28.42
N LYS A 71 -41.96 -20.99 -27.82
CA LYS A 71 -42.57 -20.81 -26.48
C LYS A 71 -41.58 -21.12 -25.33
N HIS A 72 -41.63 -20.48 -24.15
CA HIS A 72 -42.58 -19.51 -23.59
C HIS A 72 -41.92 -18.21 -23.10
N HIS A 73 -42.70 -17.13 -22.99
CA HIS A 73 -42.30 -15.89 -22.34
C HIS A 73 -42.30 -16.01 -20.80
N LYS A 74 -41.37 -15.31 -20.14
CA LYS A 74 -41.66 -14.44 -19.00
C LYS A 74 -40.53 -13.42 -18.81
N LEU A 75 -40.88 -12.14 -18.77
CA LEU A 75 -39.94 -11.04 -18.52
C LEU A 75 -39.97 -10.68 -17.03
N THR A 76 -38.79 -10.52 -16.42
CA THR A 76 -38.60 -9.88 -15.12
C THR A 76 -37.43 -8.91 -15.23
N LEU A 77 -37.62 -7.67 -14.76
CA LEU A 77 -36.63 -6.59 -14.83
C LEU A 77 -36.05 -6.32 -13.44
N PRO A 78 -34.72 -6.41 -13.25
CA PRO A 78 -34.07 -5.83 -12.08
C PRO A 78 -33.69 -4.37 -12.37
N PHE A 79 -34.36 -3.41 -11.73
CA PHE A 79 -33.79 -2.07 -11.56
C PHE A 79 -32.60 -2.15 -10.58
N GLY A 80 -31.50 -1.47 -10.90
CA GLY A 80 -30.20 -1.70 -10.25
C GLY A 80 -30.01 -1.05 -8.88
N ARG A 81 -28.87 -1.37 -8.25
CA ARG A 81 -28.27 -0.65 -7.11
C ARG A 81 -26.74 -0.59 -7.25
N SER A 82 -26.14 0.38 -6.56
CA SER A 82 -24.75 0.81 -6.73
C SER A 82 -23.71 -0.26 -6.37
N SER A 83 -22.58 -0.25 -7.07
CA SER A 83 -21.42 -1.11 -6.77
C SER A 83 -20.57 -0.54 -5.64
N SER A 84 -20.93 -0.82 -4.38
CA SER A 84 -19.96 -0.81 -3.27
C SER A 84 -19.10 -2.08 -3.32
N SER A 85 -17.82 -1.96 -2.97
CA SER A 85 -16.85 -3.04 -3.04
C SER A 85 -17.13 -4.16 -2.02
N PRO A 86 -17.02 -5.45 -2.40
CA PRO A 86 -17.17 -6.56 -1.46
C PRO A 86 -15.88 -6.76 -0.66
N VAL A 87 -15.66 -5.95 0.38
CA VAL A 87 -14.81 -6.38 1.50
C VAL A 87 -15.55 -7.53 2.19
N ARG A 88 -14.93 -8.71 2.24
CA ARG A 88 -15.44 -9.83 3.05
C ARG A 88 -15.17 -9.54 4.54
N GLU A 89 -16.06 -8.78 5.15
CA GLU A 89 -16.10 -8.70 6.61
C GLU A 89 -16.42 -10.09 7.18
N LEU A 90 -15.42 -10.73 7.78
CA LEU A 90 -15.62 -11.91 8.60
C LEU A 90 -16.44 -11.50 9.83
N ASN A 91 -17.43 -12.33 10.18
CA ASN A 91 -18.49 -12.07 11.15
C ASN A 91 -18.01 -11.29 12.40
N PRO A 92 -18.83 -10.37 12.94
CA PRO A 92 -18.56 -9.78 14.25
C PRO A 92 -18.46 -10.88 15.31
N ALA A 93 -17.63 -10.64 16.33
CA ALA A 93 -17.34 -11.63 17.36
C ALA A 93 -18.51 -11.73 18.36
N SER A 94 -19.55 -12.45 17.96
CA SER A 94 -20.86 -12.44 18.62
C SER A 94 -21.29 -13.80 19.14
N CYS A 95 -21.85 -13.82 20.35
CA CYS A 95 -22.66 -14.90 20.90
C CYS A 95 -24.14 -14.45 20.98
N SER A 96 -25.00 -15.26 21.62
CA SER A 96 -26.37 -14.86 21.96
C SER A 96 -26.39 -13.67 22.92
N VAL A 97 -25.48 -13.65 23.89
CA VAL A 97 -25.42 -12.70 25.02
C VAL A 97 -24.85 -11.32 24.65
N ALA A 98 -23.78 -11.31 23.86
CA ALA A 98 -23.01 -10.10 23.57
C ALA A 98 -22.21 -10.22 22.26
N ALA A 99 -21.74 -9.09 21.73
CA ALA A 99 -20.89 -9.01 20.54
C ALA A 99 -19.80 -7.94 20.66
N ILE A 100 -18.63 -8.19 20.06
CA ILE A 100 -17.55 -7.19 19.92
C ILE A 100 -17.55 -6.63 18.50
N ASP A 101 -17.47 -5.31 18.40
CA ASP A 101 -17.40 -4.47 17.20
C ASP A 101 -16.30 -3.40 17.39
N TRP A 102 -15.89 -2.68 16.34
CA TRP A 102 -14.90 -1.59 16.44
C TRP A 102 -15.17 -0.45 15.46
N SER A 103 -14.53 0.69 15.69
CA SER A 103 -14.37 1.75 14.70
C SER A 103 -12.96 2.32 14.78
N ILE A 104 -12.35 2.60 13.63
CA ILE A 104 -11.08 3.33 13.54
C ILE A 104 -11.40 4.80 13.29
N GLU A 105 -10.79 5.68 14.07
CA GLU A 105 -10.97 7.14 13.99
C GLU A 105 -9.73 7.83 13.40
N SER A 106 -8.55 7.20 13.49
CA SER A 106 -7.32 7.69 12.88
C SER A 106 -7.36 7.67 11.34
N PRO A 107 -6.60 8.57 10.66
CA PRO A 107 -6.33 8.47 9.22
C PRO A 107 -5.73 7.12 8.78
N PRO A 108 -5.65 6.84 7.47
CA PRO A 108 -4.96 5.68 6.95
C PRO A 108 -3.51 5.59 7.44
N ILE A 109 -3.10 4.41 7.90
CA ILE A 109 -1.83 4.22 8.61
C ILE A 109 -0.67 4.22 7.61
N ILE A 110 -0.02 5.36 7.44
CA ILE A 110 1.07 5.57 6.48
C ILE A 110 2.31 6.07 7.25
N PHE A 111 3.41 5.31 7.18
CA PHE A 111 4.73 5.82 7.52
C PHE A 111 5.24 6.72 6.40
N HIS A 112 5.38 8.01 6.67
CA HIS A 112 5.98 8.96 5.74
C HIS A 112 7.50 8.93 5.91
N GLY A 113 8.25 8.81 4.80
CA GLY A 113 9.70 8.76 4.80
C GLY A 113 10.32 7.35 4.89
N THR A 114 11.64 7.31 4.98
CA THR A 114 12.44 6.07 5.10
C THR A 114 12.23 5.40 6.47
N ARG A 115 12.85 4.24 6.70
CA ARG A 115 12.85 3.57 8.01
C ARG A 115 13.51 4.45 9.09
N GLU A 116 14.45 5.29 8.68
CA GLU A 116 15.29 6.13 9.52
C GLU A 116 14.72 7.54 9.73
N ASP A 117 14.03 8.10 8.74
CA ASP A 117 13.48 9.47 8.78
C ASP A 117 12.02 9.54 9.31
N SER A 118 11.31 8.41 9.36
CA SER A 118 9.88 8.39 9.69
C SER A 118 9.62 8.59 11.18
N THR A 119 8.68 9.48 11.50
CA THR A 119 8.17 9.72 12.87
C THR A 119 7.12 8.70 13.31
N GLY A 120 6.70 7.78 12.44
CA GLY A 120 5.68 6.78 12.75
C GLY A 120 4.27 7.14 12.24
N ALA A 121 3.27 6.47 12.80
CA ALA A 121 1.85 6.70 12.47
C ALA A 121 0.96 6.38 13.68
N ILE A 122 -0.03 7.23 13.95
CA ILE A 122 -1.00 7.01 15.04
C ILE A 122 -2.11 6.08 14.55
N VAL A 123 -2.48 5.12 15.39
CA VAL A 123 -3.71 4.32 15.27
C VAL A 123 -4.60 4.67 16.46
N SER A 124 -5.83 5.09 16.19
CA SER A 124 -6.82 5.39 17.24
C SER A 124 -8.22 4.95 16.82
N GLY A 125 -9.05 4.65 17.82
CA GLY A 125 -10.43 4.24 17.60
C GLY A 125 -11.13 3.80 18.88
N GLN A 126 -12.30 3.19 18.69
CA GLN A 126 -13.13 2.68 19.78
C GLN A 126 -13.45 1.21 19.53
N LEU A 127 -13.25 0.38 20.56
CA LEU A 127 -13.88 -0.93 20.65
C LEU A 127 -15.28 -0.77 21.24
N PHE A 128 -16.19 -1.60 20.79
CA PHE A 128 -17.56 -1.62 21.28
C PHE A 128 -17.95 -3.02 21.75
N LEU A 129 -18.51 -3.10 22.95
CA LEU A 129 -19.12 -4.31 23.49
C LEU A 129 -20.63 -4.10 23.54
N ASP A 130 -21.33 -4.74 22.61
CA ASP A 130 -22.79 -4.72 22.51
C ASP A 130 -23.39 -5.85 23.35
N ILE A 131 -24.10 -5.49 24.42
CA ILE A 131 -24.74 -6.40 25.36
C ILE A 131 -26.22 -6.55 24.97
N LYS A 132 -26.70 -7.78 24.79
CA LYS A 132 -28.04 -8.09 24.27
C LYS A 132 -29.04 -8.49 25.35
N ASP A 133 -28.58 -9.17 26.40
CA ASP A 133 -29.38 -9.50 27.58
C ASP A 133 -29.41 -8.31 28.58
N ASP A 134 -30.37 -8.27 29.50
CA ASP A 134 -30.62 -7.07 30.34
C ASP A 134 -29.44 -6.71 31.29
N VAL A 135 -28.73 -7.71 31.81
CA VAL A 135 -27.50 -7.57 32.61
C VAL A 135 -26.56 -8.73 32.31
N VAL A 136 -25.27 -8.45 32.07
CA VAL A 136 -24.23 -9.45 31.81
C VAL A 136 -22.98 -9.14 32.64
N ASP A 137 -22.49 -10.15 33.35
CA ASP A 137 -21.21 -10.13 34.06
C ASP A 137 -20.05 -10.38 33.05
N ILE A 138 -19.14 -9.42 32.90
CA ILE A 138 -17.93 -9.52 32.07
C ILE A 138 -16.71 -9.64 32.99
N ASP A 139 -16.08 -10.82 33.04
CA ASP A 139 -14.95 -11.13 33.93
C ASP A 139 -13.67 -10.36 33.54
N SER A 140 -13.42 -10.18 32.24
CA SER A 140 -12.37 -9.28 31.74
C SER A 140 -12.59 -8.89 30.29
N PHE A 141 -12.02 -7.75 29.89
CA PHE A 141 -11.97 -7.30 28.50
C PHE A 141 -10.61 -6.68 28.19
N LYS A 142 -9.89 -7.25 27.23
CA LYS A 142 -8.49 -6.90 26.90
C LYS A 142 -8.30 -6.88 25.38
N ALA A 143 -7.37 -6.08 24.89
CA ALA A 143 -6.92 -6.11 23.50
C ALA A 143 -5.40 -6.05 23.38
N THR A 144 -4.87 -6.57 22.28
CA THR A 144 -3.47 -6.45 21.88
C THR A 144 -3.35 -6.11 20.40
N LEU A 145 -2.34 -5.31 20.09
CA LEU A 145 -1.90 -4.99 18.73
C LEU A 145 -0.50 -5.58 18.55
N SER A 146 -0.33 -6.39 17.50
CA SER A 146 0.93 -7.10 17.24
C SER A 146 1.27 -7.14 15.76
N ILE A 147 2.56 -7.26 15.44
CA ILE A 147 3.04 -7.63 14.11
C ILE A 147 3.11 -9.14 14.05
N HIS A 148 2.43 -9.74 13.08
CA HIS A 148 2.53 -11.16 12.76
C HIS A 148 3.34 -11.32 11.47
N THR A 149 4.53 -11.90 11.61
CA THR A 149 5.43 -12.23 10.50
C THR A 149 5.34 -13.73 10.21
N THR A 150 4.81 -14.08 9.03
CA THR A 150 4.65 -15.47 8.57
C THR A 150 5.67 -15.81 7.50
N HIS A 151 6.68 -16.61 7.86
CA HIS A 151 7.70 -17.17 6.96
C HIS A 151 7.12 -18.32 6.15
N LYS A 152 6.75 -18.07 4.88
CA LYS A 152 6.17 -19.08 3.98
C LYS A 152 7.17 -20.16 3.56
N ARG A 153 8.47 -19.89 3.70
CA ARG A 153 9.55 -20.89 3.58
C ARG A 153 10.39 -20.92 4.88
N PRO A 154 9.84 -21.46 5.98
CA PRO A 154 10.45 -21.41 7.32
C PRO A 154 11.82 -22.10 7.37
N CYS A 155 12.61 -21.90 8.44
CA CYS A 155 13.92 -22.55 8.58
C CYS A 155 13.80 -24.08 8.55
N GLN A 156 12.80 -24.64 9.24
CA GLN A 156 12.42 -26.05 9.17
C GLN A 156 10.99 -26.19 8.67
N GLY A 157 10.77 -27.03 7.66
CA GLY A 157 9.44 -27.29 7.09
C GLY A 157 8.49 -27.92 8.12
N HIS A 158 7.21 -27.55 8.07
CA HIS A 158 6.13 -28.01 8.97
C HIS A 158 6.32 -27.65 10.46
N CYS A 159 7.26 -26.77 10.82
CA CYS A 159 7.40 -26.24 12.17
C CYS A 159 6.67 -24.89 12.32
N ALA A 160 5.59 -24.85 13.10
CA ALA A 160 4.81 -23.63 13.33
C ALA A 160 5.63 -22.50 14.00
N GLU A 161 6.54 -22.84 14.90
CA GLU A 161 7.43 -21.89 15.60
C GLU A 161 8.47 -21.24 14.65
N CYS A 162 8.94 -21.97 13.63
CA CYS A 162 9.80 -21.43 12.57
C CYS A 162 9.00 -20.70 11.47
N GLN A 163 7.66 -20.85 11.46
CA GLN A 163 6.77 -20.26 10.46
C GLN A 163 6.18 -18.93 10.95
N ASN A 164 5.72 -18.85 12.20
CA ASN A 164 5.00 -17.69 12.71
C ASN A 164 5.81 -17.01 13.82
N GLN A 165 6.11 -15.74 13.65
CA GLN A 165 6.64 -14.87 14.70
C GLN A 165 5.62 -13.77 14.99
N ILE A 166 5.39 -13.50 16.28
CA ILE A 166 4.46 -12.47 16.74
C ILE A 166 5.21 -11.53 17.67
N THR A 167 5.23 -10.24 17.32
CA THR A 167 5.82 -9.17 18.12
C THR A 167 4.69 -8.29 18.64
N GLU A 168 4.44 -8.31 19.94
CA GLU A 168 3.47 -7.41 20.57
C GLU A 168 3.99 -5.97 20.54
N LEU A 169 3.12 -5.03 20.16
CA LEU A 169 3.44 -3.59 20.10
C LEU A 169 2.78 -2.82 21.24
N GLN A 170 1.51 -3.12 21.51
CA GLN A 170 0.71 -2.45 22.54
C GLN A 170 -0.35 -3.42 23.07
N ALA A 171 -0.59 -3.37 24.38
CA ALA A 171 -1.70 -4.05 25.04
C ALA A 171 -2.58 -3.02 25.77
N TRP A 172 -3.87 -3.35 25.89
CA TRP A 172 -4.86 -2.59 26.65
C TRP A 172 -5.67 -3.54 27.53
N VAL A 173 -5.95 -3.12 28.76
CA VAL A 173 -6.88 -3.79 29.67
C VAL A 173 -8.00 -2.80 29.96
N PHE A 174 -9.19 -3.09 29.46
CA PHE A 174 -10.36 -2.23 29.59
C PHE A 174 -11.21 -2.60 30.80
N LEU A 175 -11.31 -3.90 31.07
CA LEU A 175 -11.92 -4.47 32.27
C LEU A 175 -10.97 -5.54 32.83
N ASP A 176 -10.54 -5.36 34.07
CA ASP A 176 -9.63 -6.26 34.80
C ASP A 176 -10.34 -7.08 35.88
N HIS A 177 -11.53 -6.64 36.31
CA HIS A 177 -12.41 -7.30 37.29
C HIS A 177 -13.83 -7.52 36.73
N THR A 178 -14.55 -8.52 37.28
CA THR A 178 -15.93 -8.85 36.87
C THR A 178 -16.86 -7.65 37.01
N THR A 179 -17.31 -7.14 35.87
CA THR A 179 -18.09 -5.89 35.74
C THR A 179 -19.47 -6.18 35.16
N LYS A 180 -20.52 -5.64 35.80
CA LYS A 180 -21.91 -5.76 35.33
C LYS A 180 -22.19 -4.70 34.28
N LEU A 181 -22.40 -5.14 33.04
CA LEU A 181 -22.83 -4.29 31.94
C LEU A 181 -24.31 -4.54 31.65
N HIS A 182 -25.07 -3.46 31.53
CA HIS A 182 -26.47 -3.48 31.12
C HIS A 182 -26.60 -3.59 29.59
N ARG A 183 -27.79 -4.00 29.11
CA ARG A 183 -28.09 -4.05 27.67
C ARG A 183 -27.77 -2.74 26.95
N GLY A 184 -27.00 -2.82 25.85
CA GLY A 184 -26.57 -1.68 25.05
C GLY A 184 -25.11 -1.75 24.61
N LYS A 185 -24.68 -0.72 23.85
CA LYS A 185 -23.35 -0.62 23.23
C LYS A 185 -22.40 0.19 24.13
N HIS A 186 -21.46 -0.48 24.78
CA HIS A 186 -20.45 0.13 25.66
C HIS A 186 -19.17 0.42 24.87
N ALA A 187 -18.61 1.62 25.01
CA ALA A 187 -17.47 2.10 24.23
C ALA A 187 -16.17 2.10 25.05
N PHE A 188 -15.09 1.63 24.43
CA PHE A 188 -13.76 1.50 25.03
C PHE A 188 -12.71 2.06 24.06
N PRO A 189 -12.18 3.28 24.29
CA PRO A 189 -11.23 3.91 23.38
C PRO A 189 -9.86 3.24 23.45
N PHE A 190 -9.17 3.16 22.31
CA PHE A 190 -7.79 2.70 22.21
C PHE A 190 -6.96 3.62 21.32
N SER A 191 -5.67 3.74 21.64
CA SER A 191 -4.70 4.45 20.82
C SER A 191 -3.30 3.86 20.97
N ALA A 192 -2.52 3.90 19.89
CA ALA A 192 -1.10 3.54 19.85
C ALA A 192 -0.37 4.43 18.82
N LEU A 193 0.88 4.79 19.12
CA LEU A 193 1.81 5.32 18.13
C LEU A 193 2.67 4.17 17.62
N LEU A 194 2.58 3.86 16.33
CA LEU A 194 3.45 2.89 15.67
C LEU A 194 4.77 3.57 15.29
N GLY A 195 5.89 2.99 15.73
CA GLY A 195 7.24 3.50 15.45
C GLY A 195 7.54 3.57 13.95
N GLY A 196 8.22 4.65 13.52
CA GLY A 196 8.57 4.88 12.12
C GLY A 196 9.62 3.92 11.56
N GLU A 197 10.30 3.17 12.43
CA GLU A 197 11.21 2.08 12.09
C GLU A 197 10.49 0.74 11.81
N LEU A 198 9.18 0.64 12.05
CA LEU A 198 8.42 -0.59 11.81
C LEU A 198 8.18 -0.84 10.30
N PRO A 199 8.09 -2.11 9.86
CA PRO A 199 7.86 -2.42 8.45
C PRO A 199 6.42 -2.15 8.00
N ALA A 200 6.22 -1.83 6.73
CA ALA A 200 4.89 -1.79 6.14
C ALA A 200 4.31 -3.21 5.97
N SER A 201 2.98 -3.34 5.99
CA SER A 201 2.27 -4.57 5.66
C SER A 201 2.70 -5.08 4.28
N THR A 202 3.19 -6.32 4.22
CA THR A 202 3.93 -6.85 3.06
C THR A 202 3.52 -8.29 2.78
N ASN A 203 3.28 -8.66 1.52
CA ASN A 203 2.90 -10.03 1.12
C ASN A 203 3.76 -10.52 -0.06
N THR A 204 4.83 -11.27 0.24
CA THR A 204 5.74 -11.86 -0.77
C THR A 204 5.59 -13.39 -0.84
N PRO A 205 6.15 -14.07 -1.85
CA PRO A 205 6.26 -15.53 -1.88
C PRO A 205 7.10 -16.16 -0.74
N LEU A 206 7.97 -15.38 -0.08
CA LEU A 206 8.86 -15.87 0.99
C LEU A 206 8.32 -15.58 2.40
N VAL A 207 7.76 -14.38 2.61
CA VAL A 207 7.33 -13.88 3.92
C VAL A 207 6.10 -12.98 3.79
N SER A 208 5.23 -13.03 4.79
CA SER A 208 4.10 -12.10 4.99
C SER A 208 4.31 -11.32 6.28
N ILE A 209 3.98 -10.03 6.29
CA ILE A 209 3.99 -9.17 7.46
C ILE A 209 2.60 -8.51 7.55
N ALA A 210 1.86 -8.82 8.61
CA ALA A 210 0.54 -8.24 8.90
C ALA A 210 0.54 -7.59 10.29
N TYR A 211 -0.30 -6.58 10.47
CA TYR A 211 -0.60 -6.03 11.79
C TYR A 211 -1.95 -6.59 12.21
N GLU A 212 -2.01 -7.27 13.35
CA GLU A 212 -3.20 -7.95 13.87
C GLU A 212 -3.63 -7.29 15.18
N PHE A 213 -4.86 -6.78 15.19
CA PHE A 213 -5.54 -6.24 16.36
C PHE A 213 -6.54 -7.27 16.86
N LYS A 214 -6.32 -7.76 18.09
CA LYS A 214 -7.12 -8.82 18.71
C LYS A 214 -7.71 -8.34 20.01
N ALA A 215 -9.02 -8.55 20.20
CA ALA A 215 -9.68 -8.25 21.47
C ALA A 215 -10.39 -9.51 22.00
N VAL A 216 -10.30 -9.72 23.31
CA VAL A 216 -10.89 -10.88 24.01
C VAL A 216 -11.70 -10.38 25.19
N ALA A 217 -13.00 -10.70 25.19
CA ALA A 217 -13.87 -10.55 26.35
C ALA A 217 -14.18 -11.92 26.94
N GLN A 218 -14.12 -12.03 28.27
CA GLN A 218 -14.53 -13.21 29.03
C GLN A 218 -15.88 -12.91 29.68
N VAL A 219 -16.92 -13.65 29.28
CA VAL A 219 -18.28 -13.51 29.81
C VAL A 219 -18.48 -14.54 30.91
N SER A 220 -18.94 -14.08 32.08
CA SER A 220 -19.10 -14.90 33.27
C SER A 220 -20.29 -15.86 33.16
N ARG A 221 -20.19 -16.99 33.86
CA ARG A 221 -21.13 -18.13 33.71
C ARG A 221 -22.54 -17.85 34.23
N HIS A 222 -22.72 -16.80 35.04
CA HIS A 222 -23.99 -16.51 35.73
C HIS A 222 -25.13 -16.09 34.79
N ALA A 223 -24.82 -15.73 33.54
CA ALA A 223 -25.81 -15.35 32.52
C ALA A 223 -26.34 -16.53 31.66
N THR A 224 -25.62 -17.66 31.55
CA THR A 224 -25.91 -18.68 30.51
C THR A 224 -26.08 -20.12 30.97
N GLY A 225 -25.81 -20.45 32.24
CA GLY A 225 -26.04 -21.79 32.78
C GLY A 225 -25.18 -22.93 32.20
N THR A 226 -24.18 -22.61 31.37
CA THR A 226 -23.23 -23.57 30.79
C THR A 226 -21.94 -23.68 31.60
N ALA A 227 -21.34 -24.88 31.63
CA ALA A 227 -20.28 -25.20 32.58
C ALA A 227 -18.93 -24.47 32.36
N ALA A 228 -18.71 -23.82 31.21
CA ALA A 228 -17.47 -23.12 30.86
C ALA A 228 -17.72 -21.63 30.54
N PRO A 229 -16.79 -20.72 30.88
CA PRO A 229 -16.93 -19.29 30.58
C PRO A 229 -16.83 -19.05 29.06
N ILE A 230 -17.60 -18.10 28.55
CA ILE A 230 -17.67 -17.82 27.11
C ILE A 230 -16.58 -16.80 26.75
N GLN A 231 -15.71 -17.15 25.79
CA GLN A 231 -14.71 -16.24 25.25
C GLN A 231 -15.19 -15.64 23.93
N LEU A 232 -15.49 -14.34 23.91
CA LEU A 232 -15.66 -13.59 22.67
C LEU A 232 -14.28 -13.20 22.15
N LYS A 233 -13.98 -13.54 20.90
CA LYS A 233 -12.67 -13.27 20.25
C LYS A 233 -12.87 -12.48 18.97
N PHE A 234 -12.42 -11.24 18.99
CA PHE A 234 -12.40 -10.32 17.87
C PHE A 234 -10.99 -10.28 17.27
N ASP A 235 -10.91 -10.30 15.94
CA ASP A 235 -9.64 -10.29 15.19
C ASP A 235 -9.83 -9.49 13.90
N ARG A 236 -8.94 -8.52 13.67
CA ARG A 236 -8.92 -7.64 12.49
C ARG A 236 -7.49 -7.29 12.12
N THR A 237 -7.22 -7.26 10.82
CA THR A 237 -5.93 -6.81 10.28
C THR A 237 -5.93 -5.31 9.99
N LEU A 238 -4.82 -4.65 10.32
CA LEU A 238 -4.55 -3.25 9.95
C LEU A 238 -3.62 -3.21 8.73
N LEU A 239 -3.96 -2.36 7.76
CA LEU A 239 -3.16 -2.13 6.56
C LEU A 239 -2.21 -0.95 6.80
N VAL A 240 -0.97 -1.26 7.17
CA VAL A 240 0.10 -0.29 7.40
C VAL A 240 0.90 -0.10 6.12
N LYS A 241 1.05 1.13 5.65
CA LYS A 241 1.76 1.50 4.42
C LYS A 241 3.01 2.30 4.73
N ARG A 242 3.88 2.47 3.72
CA ARG A 242 5.00 3.41 3.74
C ARG A 242 5.06 4.17 2.43
N SER A 243 5.22 5.49 2.51
CA SER A 243 5.40 6.39 1.36
C SER A 243 6.73 7.11 1.51
N VAL A 244 7.69 6.81 0.64
CA VAL A 244 8.95 7.56 0.51
C VAL A 244 8.70 8.77 -0.41
N PRO A 245 9.14 9.99 -0.05
CA PRO A 245 8.94 11.18 -0.88
C PRO A 245 9.73 11.09 -2.19
N GLU A 246 9.18 11.67 -3.26
CA GLU A 246 9.86 11.79 -4.55
C GLU A 246 11.08 12.74 -4.46
N PRO A 247 12.25 12.41 -5.04
CA PRO A 247 13.38 13.32 -5.07
C PRO A 247 13.08 14.60 -5.85
N LEU A 248 13.62 15.74 -5.40
CA LEU A 248 13.45 17.05 -6.05
C LEU A 248 13.96 17.14 -7.50
N PHE A 249 14.80 16.19 -7.92
CA PHE A 249 15.39 16.13 -9.26
C PHE A 249 15.41 14.68 -9.78
N PRO A 250 15.09 14.43 -11.06
CA PRO A 250 15.26 13.12 -11.69
C PRO A 250 16.70 12.61 -11.63
N HIS A 251 16.87 11.30 -11.58
CA HIS A 251 18.17 10.65 -11.54
C HIS A 251 18.74 10.51 -12.96
N HIS A 252 19.83 11.23 -13.26
CA HIS A 252 20.59 11.07 -14.50
C HIS A 252 21.59 9.90 -14.40
N SER A 253 21.63 9.01 -15.39
CA SER A 253 22.51 7.84 -15.44
C SER A 253 23.21 7.72 -16.79
N VAL A 254 24.53 7.54 -16.80
CA VAL A 254 25.34 7.42 -18.03
C VAL A 254 26.08 6.09 -18.05
N ARG A 255 26.03 5.38 -19.18
CA ARG A 255 26.75 4.13 -19.40
C ARG A 255 27.36 4.07 -20.80
N VAL A 256 28.67 3.84 -20.86
CA VAL A 256 29.39 3.52 -22.11
C VAL A 256 29.41 1.99 -22.28
N PHE A 257 29.40 1.50 -23.52
CA PHE A 257 29.40 0.06 -23.85
C PHE A 257 30.64 -0.40 -24.63
N PRO A 258 31.82 -0.52 -23.99
CA PRO A 258 33.02 -1.09 -24.63
C PRO A 258 32.78 -2.50 -25.20
N PRO A 259 33.44 -2.88 -26.31
CA PRO A 259 34.37 -2.10 -27.13
C PRO A 259 33.67 -1.28 -28.24
N THR A 260 32.43 -0.80 -28.01
CA THR A 260 31.80 0.20 -28.90
C THR A 260 31.88 1.59 -28.28
N ASN A 261 31.76 2.61 -29.13
CA ASN A 261 31.67 4.01 -28.71
C ASN A 261 30.28 4.35 -28.10
N ILE A 262 29.32 3.43 -28.14
CA ILE A 262 27.93 3.70 -27.77
C ILE A 262 27.85 4.14 -26.30
N LYS A 263 27.28 5.32 -26.10
CA LYS A 263 27.01 5.93 -24.80
C LYS A 263 25.51 6.09 -24.63
N ALA A 264 24.93 5.38 -23.66
CA ALA A 264 23.58 5.66 -23.18
C ALA A 264 23.60 6.72 -22.08
N SER A 265 22.67 7.67 -22.14
CA SER A 265 22.34 8.63 -21.10
C SER A 265 20.84 8.49 -20.81
N ALA A 266 20.45 8.40 -19.55
CA ALA A 266 19.11 8.00 -19.13
C ALA A 266 18.60 8.83 -17.95
N ASP A 267 17.38 9.32 -18.03
CA ASP A 267 16.75 10.21 -17.05
C ASP A 267 15.42 9.61 -16.59
N TYR A 268 15.27 9.39 -15.29
CA TYR A 268 14.11 8.74 -14.68
C TYR A 268 13.86 9.22 -13.24
N VAL A 269 12.63 9.06 -12.76
CA VAL A 269 12.31 9.18 -11.34
C VAL A 269 12.65 7.86 -10.64
N SER A 270 13.43 7.90 -9.56
CA SER A 270 13.85 6.69 -8.84
C SER A 270 12.77 6.13 -7.91
N VAL A 271 11.79 6.94 -7.49
CA VAL A 271 10.62 6.49 -6.74
C VAL A 271 9.51 6.09 -7.71
N VAL A 272 8.92 4.90 -7.49
CA VAL A 272 7.95 4.28 -8.39
C VAL A 272 6.69 3.92 -7.61
N HIS A 273 5.55 4.51 -7.97
CA HIS A 273 4.28 4.19 -7.33
C HIS A 273 3.54 3.04 -8.04
N PRO A 274 3.05 1.99 -7.33
CA PRO A 274 2.54 0.78 -7.98
C PRO A 274 1.36 0.93 -8.95
N THR A 275 0.51 1.95 -8.78
CA THR A 275 -0.63 2.21 -9.66
C THR A 275 -0.37 3.35 -10.66
N SER A 276 0.87 3.86 -10.75
CA SER A 276 1.25 4.89 -11.71
C SER A 276 1.90 4.30 -12.98
N THR A 277 1.95 5.12 -14.02
CA THR A 277 2.83 4.91 -15.17
C THR A 277 4.01 5.86 -15.04
N ASN A 278 5.22 5.31 -15.09
CA ASN A 278 6.48 5.99 -14.81
C ASN A 278 7.25 6.15 -16.12
N LYS A 279 8.06 7.22 -16.22
CA LYS A 279 8.75 7.57 -17.47
C LYS A 279 10.25 7.45 -17.37
N LEU A 280 10.85 6.96 -18.45
CA LEU A 280 12.29 6.88 -18.67
C LEU A 280 12.59 7.55 -20.02
N THR A 281 13.37 8.62 -20.00
CA THR A 281 13.96 9.20 -21.20
C THR A 281 15.33 8.56 -21.43
N LEU A 282 15.63 8.18 -22.66
CA LEU A 282 16.88 7.54 -23.05
C LEU A 282 17.44 8.18 -24.31
N LYS A 283 18.71 8.58 -24.25
CA LYS A 283 19.51 9.06 -25.36
C LYS A 283 20.71 8.15 -25.60
N LEU A 284 20.89 7.69 -26.82
CA LEU A 284 22.07 6.95 -27.28
C LEU A 284 22.90 7.86 -28.20
N ASP A 285 24.19 7.98 -27.90
CA ASP A 285 25.22 8.62 -28.72
C ASP A 285 26.31 7.59 -29.11
N GLY A 286 27.26 7.94 -29.97
CA GLY A 286 28.34 7.03 -30.40
C GLY A 286 27.89 5.89 -31.31
N LEU A 287 26.85 6.12 -32.12
CA LEU A 287 26.24 5.12 -32.99
C LEU A 287 26.93 5.00 -34.37
N MET A 288 27.72 5.99 -34.79
CA MET A 288 28.41 6.00 -36.08
C MET A 288 29.93 5.88 -35.92
N SER A 289 30.58 5.26 -36.91
CA SER A 289 32.04 5.15 -37.00
C SER A 289 32.46 5.26 -38.46
N HIS A 290 33.18 6.34 -38.79
CA HIS A 290 33.66 6.61 -40.15
C HIS A 290 34.91 5.80 -40.47
N ASN A 291 34.96 5.19 -41.66
CA ASN A 291 36.11 4.45 -42.19
C ASN A 291 36.66 5.19 -43.43
N GLU A 292 37.40 6.28 -43.19
CA GLU A 292 37.94 7.19 -44.24
C GLU A 292 38.61 6.45 -45.42
N LYS A 293 39.37 5.40 -45.11
CA LYS A 293 40.12 4.57 -46.08
C LYS A 293 39.22 3.90 -47.14
N VAL A 294 37.94 3.71 -46.84
CA VAL A 294 36.97 2.99 -47.70
C VAL A 294 35.77 3.89 -48.07
N LYS A 295 35.67 5.10 -47.50
CA LYS A 295 34.52 6.03 -47.62
C LYS A 295 33.18 5.37 -47.26
N THR A 296 33.23 4.54 -46.23
CA THR A 296 32.05 3.89 -45.62
C THR A 296 31.89 4.36 -44.18
N VAL A 297 30.65 4.32 -43.70
CA VAL A 297 30.32 4.56 -42.29
C VAL A 297 29.66 3.30 -41.75
N ASP A 298 30.15 2.83 -40.62
CA ASP A 298 29.51 1.80 -39.82
C ASP A 298 28.46 2.45 -38.90
N LEU A 299 27.25 1.90 -38.83
CA LEU A 299 26.13 2.44 -38.06
C LEU A 299 25.53 1.39 -37.13
N TRP A 300 25.32 1.72 -35.86
CA TRP A 300 24.58 0.93 -34.90
C TRP A 300 23.11 1.36 -34.89
N LYS A 301 22.25 0.60 -35.57
CA LYS A 301 20.81 0.85 -35.55
C LYS A 301 20.14 0.08 -34.42
N LEU A 302 19.33 0.78 -33.62
CA LEU A 302 18.44 0.18 -32.63
C LEU A 302 17.34 -0.63 -33.34
N LYS A 303 17.08 -1.85 -32.88
CA LYS A 303 16.11 -2.81 -33.47
C LYS A 303 15.06 -3.30 -32.49
N LYS A 304 15.36 -3.28 -31.19
CA LYS A 304 14.45 -3.66 -30.11
C LYS A 304 14.86 -2.97 -28.82
N VAL A 305 13.86 -2.58 -28.04
CA VAL A 305 14.01 -2.18 -26.64
C VAL A 305 13.10 -3.07 -25.81
N SER A 306 13.55 -3.51 -24.65
CA SER A 306 12.71 -4.20 -23.68
C SER A 306 13.12 -3.82 -22.27
N TRP A 307 12.12 -3.51 -21.44
CA TRP A 307 12.34 -3.26 -20.01
C TRP A 307 11.70 -4.36 -19.18
N LYS A 308 12.31 -4.62 -18.02
CA LYS A 308 11.79 -5.51 -16.97
C LYS A 308 11.96 -4.80 -15.64
N LEU A 309 10.92 -4.84 -14.80
CA LEU A 309 10.97 -4.40 -13.42
C LEU A 309 11.06 -5.65 -12.54
N GLU A 310 12.22 -5.84 -11.92
CA GLU A 310 12.55 -7.01 -11.11
C GLU A 310 12.44 -6.65 -9.63
N GLU A 311 11.60 -7.39 -8.90
CA GLU A 311 11.54 -7.38 -7.44
C GLU A 311 12.50 -8.46 -6.90
N THR A 312 13.42 -8.07 -6.03
CA THR A 312 14.32 -8.98 -5.31
C THR A 312 13.93 -9.02 -3.83
N ILE A 313 13.56 -10.21 -3.36
CA ILE A 313 13.17 -10.49 -1.97
C ILE A 313 14.29 -11.32 -1.32
N LYS A 314 14.94 -10.75 -0.31
CA LYS A 314 15.87 -11.47 0.58
C LYS A 314 15.24 -11.54 1.96
N THR A 315 15.39 -12.66 2.66
CA THR A 315 14.99 -12.80 4.06
C THR A 315 15.79 -13.90 4.75
N VAL A 316 16.01 -13.76 6.05
CA VAL A 316 16.53 -14.85 6.89
C VAL A 316 15.34 -15.49 7.58
N ALA A 317 14.95 -16.70 7.16
CA ALA A 317 13.93 -17.47 7.85
C ALA A 317 14.53 -18.00 9.17
N PRO A 318 14.10 -17.52 10.35
CA PRO A 318 14.78 -17.81 11.61
C PRO A 318 14.44 -19.21 12.12
N ALA A 319 15.29 -19.74 12.97
CA ALA A 319 15.09 -20.99 13.67
C ALA A 319 14.55 -20.73 15.09
N CYS A 320 13.46 -21.41 15.47
CA CYS A 320 13.05 -21.48 16.88
C CYS A 320 14.09 -22.25 17.72
N ASP A 321 14.00 -22.18 19.04
CA ASP A 321 14.99 -22.77 19.96
C ASP A 321 15.27 -24.26 19.73
N ARG A 322 14.27 -25.00 19.23
CA ARG A 322 14.37 -26.43 18.89
C ARG A 322 15.23 -26.71 17.65
N HIS A 323 15.38 -25.73 16.76
CA HIS A 323 16.13 -25.82 15.50
C HIS A 323 17.36 -24.89 15.49
N ALA A 324 17.48 -23.96 16.43
CA ALA A 324 18.65 -23.11 16.65
C ALA A 324 19.99 -23.85 16.92
N PRO A 325 20.03 -25.14 17.32
CA PRO A 325 21.26 -25.94 17.35
C PRO A 325 21.73 -26.42 15.96
N THR A 326 20.82 -26.59 15.00
CA THR A 326 21.11 -27.12 13.65
C THR A 326 21.09 -26.05 12.55
N ALA A 327 20.59 -24.85 12.85
CA ALA A 327 20.56 -23.73 11.93
C ALA A 327 21.92 -23.01 11.80
N SER A 328 22.22 -22.54 10.59
CA SER A 328 23.38 -21.68 10.32
C SER A 328 23.22 -20.30 10.96
N SER A 329 24.33 -19.69 11.39
CA SER A 329 24.36 -18.29 11.83
C SER A 329 24.59 -17.34 10.65
N VAL A 330 23.66 -16.42 10.43
CA VAL A 330 23.67 -15.39 9.38
C VAL A 330 23.75 -14.03 10.07
N GLY A 331 24.97 -13.54 10.28
CA GLY A 331 25.21 -12.41 11.19
C GLY A 331 24.72 -12.75 12.60
N ASN A 332 23.87 -11.89 13.17
CA ASN A 332 23.31 -12.08 14.51
C ASN A 332 22.13 -13.07 14.58
N ILE A 333 21.57 -13.49 13.43
CA ILE A 333 20.35 -14.31 13.39
C ILE A 333 20.70 -15.76 13.02
N LYS A 334 20.20 -16.72 13.79
CA LYS A 334 20.26 -18.15 13.43
C LYS A 334 19.08 -18.50 12.53
N GLY A 335 19.35 -18.98 11.32
CA GLY A 335 18.31 -19.23 10.34
C GLY A 335 18.82 -19.63 8.96
N THR A 336 17.90 -19.77 8.02
CA THR A 336 18.18 -20.11 6.62
C THR A 336 17.91 -18.90 5.73
N VAL A 337 18.92 -18.45 4.99
CA VAL A 337 18.74 -17.39 3.98
C VAL A 337 17.81 -17.90 2.87
N ARG A 338 16.80 -17.10 2.55
CA ARG A 338 15.93 -17.27 1.39
C ARG A 338 16.12 -16.06 0.46
N ASN A 339 16.22 -16.32 -0.83
CA ASN A 339 16.27 -15.29 -1.87
C ASN A 339 15.32 -15.69 -3.00
N GLU A 340 14.57 -14.73 -3.54
CA GLU A 340 13.72 -14.91 -4.70
C GLU A 340 13.68 -13.63 -5.53
N VAL A 341 13.80 -13.77 -6.85
CA VAL A 341 13.70 -12.65 -7.81
C VAL A 341 12.52 -12.93 -8.72
N ARG A 342 11.62 -11.95 -8.86
CA ARG A 342 10.43 -12.05 -9.73
C ARG A 342 10.29 -10.82 -10.61
N VAL A 343 9.92 -11.01 -11.88
CA VAL A 343 9.55 -9.91 -12.77
C VAL A 343 8.13 -9.48 -12.44
N ILE A 344 7.96 -8.24 -11.96
CA ILE A 344 6.64 -7.67 -11.61
C ILE A 344 6.05 -6.79 -12.72
N GLY A 345 6.82 -6.52 -13.77
CA GLY A 345 6.35 -5.91 -15.02
C GLY A 345 7.39 -6.06 -16.12
N GLU A 346 6.96 -6.22 -17.37
CA GLU A 346 7.84 -6.15 -18.54
C GLU A 346 7.09 -5.64 -19.78
N LYS A 347 7.83 -5.05 -20.73
CA LYS A 347 7.31 -4.63 -22.04
C LYS A 347 8.41 -4.72 -23.07
N GLN A 348 8.02 -4.95 -24.32
CA GLN A 348 8.93 -5.01 -25.47
C GLN A 348 8.44 -4.01 -26.54
N LEU A 349 9.38 -3.32 -27.18
CA LEU A 349 9.18 -2.24 -28.14
C LEU A 349 10.05 -2.51 -29.36
N HIS A 350 9.46 -2.41 -30.55
CA HIS A 350 10.16 -2.55 -31.84
C HIS A 350 10.22 -1.23 -32.64
N GLU A 351 9.66 -0.18 -32.07
CA GLU A 351 9.58 1.19 -32.59
C GLU A 351 9.38 2.17 -31.42
N GLY A 352 9.18 3.46 -31.71
CA GLY A 352 8.94 4.51 -30.70
C GLY A 352 10.15 5.40 -30.40
N TRP A 353 11.27 5.21 -31.11
CA TRP A 353 12.48 6.03 -31.01
C TRP A 353 12.72 6.87 -32.27
N LYS A 354 13.34 8.04 -32.10
CA LYS A 354 13.83 8.88 -33.20
C LYS A 354 15.30 8.57 -33.43
N SER A 355 15.76 8.57 -34.68
CA SER A 355 17.18 8.33 -35.00
C SER A 355 17.69 9.40 -35.94
N ASP A 356 18.83 10.01 -35.61
CA ASP A 356 19.55 10.91 -36.50
C ASP A 356 20.92 10.33 -36.84
N TYR A 357 21.17 10.15 -38.14
CA TYR A 357 22.44 9.70 -38.72
C TYR A 357 22.96 10.72 -39.76
N SER A 358 22.61 12.01 -39.59
CA SER A 358 23.07 13.12 -40.42
C SER A 358 24.31 13.83 -39.87
N GLY A 359 24.51 13.79 -38.55
CA GLY A 359 25.73 14.24 -37.87
C GLY A 359 26.86 13.20 -37.92
N HIS A 360 28.01 13.55 -37.32
CA HIS A 360 29.22 12.71 -37.31
C HIS A 360 29.12 11.47 -36.40
N ASP A 361 28.43 11.58 -35.26
CA ASP A 361 28.47 10.57 -34.19
C ASP A 361 27.22 9.66 -34.14
N GLY A 362 26.10 10.12 -34.70
CA GLY A 362 24.82 9.41 -34.75
C GLY A 362 24.12 9.27 -33.40
N SER A 363 22.85 9.72 -33.31
CA SER A 363 22.07 9.65 -32.07
C SER A 363 20.72 8.95 -32.22
N VAL A 364 20.24 8.39 -31.12
CA VAL A 364 18.86 7.88 -30.97
C VAL A 364 18.26 8.39 -29.69
N ASP A 365 17.12 9.07 -29.79
CA ASP A 365 16.38 9.65 -28.67
C ASP A 365 15.02 8.95 -28.52
N MET A 366 14.67 8.56 -27.30
CA MET A 366 13.37 7.95 -27.01
C MET A 366 12.85 8.26 -25.61
N GLU A 367 11.54 8.16 -25.45
CA GLU A 367 10.82 8.21 -24.19
C GLU A 367 10.04 6.90 -24.08
N LEU A 368 10.09 6.23 -22.92
CA LEU A 368 9.32 5.01 -22.69
C LEU A 368 8.59 5.02 -21.35
N ASP A 369 7.38 4.46 -21.38
CA ASP A 369 6.55 4.22 -20.20
C ASP A 369 6.85 2.84 -19.61
N TYR A 370 6.98 2.77 -18.28
CA TYR A 370 7.06 1.54 -17.50
C TYR A 370 6.12 1.57 -16.28
N SER A 371 5.61 0.40 -15.87
CA SER A 371 4.63 0.28 -14.79
C SER A 371 4.63 -1.14 -14.19
N ILE A 372 4.16 -1.26 -12.95
CA ILE A 372 3.94 -2.57 -12.32
C ILE A 372 2.72 -3.25 -12.96
N SER A 373 2.82 -4.55 -13.21
CA SER A 373 1.73 -5.36 -13.74
C SER A 373 0.60 -5.47 -12.72
N GLN A 374 -0.58 -4.98 -13.07
CA GLN A 374 -1.79 -5.05 -12.24
C GLN A 374 -2.43 -6.46 -12.24
N ALA A 375 -1.69 -7.48 -12.68
CA ALA A 375 -2.13 -8.86 -12.72
C ALA A 375 -2.33 -9.43 -11.31
N ARG A 376 -3.58 -9.75 -10.97
CA ARG A 376 -3.95 -10.31 -9.67
C ARG A 376 -3.67 -11.81 -9.56
N ASN A 377 -3.55 -12.32 -8.34
CA ASN A 377 -3.56 -13.76 -8.05
C ASN A 377 -5.01 -14.30 -7.94
N HIS A 378 -5.19 -15.61 -7.71
CA HIS A 378 -6.53 -16.22 -7.56
C HIS A 378 -7.30 -15.74 -6.32
N ALA A 379 -6.64 -15.11 -5.34
CA ALA A 379 -7.26 -14.45 -4.19
C ALA A 379 -7.60 -12.96 -4.45
N GLY A 380 -7.30 -12.44 -5.65
CA GLY A 380 -7.56 -11.05 -6.02
C GLY A 380 -6.47 -10.05 -5.61
N GLU A 381 -5.37 -10.49 -5.00
CA GLU A 381 -4.26 -9.64 -4.55
C GLU A 381 -3.31 -9.30 -5.71
N LEU A 382 -2.65 -8.14 -5.63
CA LEU A 382 -1.66 -7.70 -6.62
C LEU A 382 -0.31 -8.41 -6.41
N LYS A 383 0.42 -8.69 -7.50
CA LYS A 383 1.64 -9.53 -7.47
C LYS A 383 2.95 -8.76 -7.25
N TYR A 384 2.93 -7.69 -6.46
CA TYR A 384 4.11 -6.91 -6.05
C TYR A 384 4.17 -6.74 -4.52
N ALA A 385 5.34 -6.37 -4.01
CA ALA A 385 5.51 -5.73 -2.71
C ALA A 385 6.09 -4.32 -2.90
N CYS A 386 6.05 -3.47 -1.86
CA CYS A 386 6.84 -2.24 -1.84
C CYS A 386 8.22 -2.51 -1.23
N ASP A 387 9.18 -1.61 -1.47
CA ASP A 387 10.47 -1.62 -0.81
C ASP A 387 10.28 -1.57 0.71
N THR A 388 10.92 -2.51 1.41
CA THR A 388 10.84 -2.63 2.87
C THR A 388 12.09 -3.28 3.40
N LYS A 389 12.49 -2.88 4.61
CA LYS A 389 13.69 -3.37 5.29
C LYS A 389 13.40 -3.56 6.78
N THR A 390 13.41 -4.81 7.24
CA THR A 390 13.18 -5.16 8.66
C THR A 390 14.51 -5.24 9.42
N ALA A 391 14.43 -5.20 10.75
CA ALA A 391 15.58 -5.52 11.61
C ALA A 391 15.99 -7.00 11.47
N ASP A 392 15.03 -7.88 11.17
CA ASP A 392 15.20 -9.34 11.02
C ASP A 392 15.88 -9.77 9.71
N GLY A 393 16.41 -8.81 8.93
CA GLY A 393 17.09 -9.09 7.67
C GLY A 393 16.17 -9.45 6.50
N THR A 394 14.88 -9.10 6.58
CA THR A 394 14.01 -9.09 5.38
C THR A 394 14.22 -7.79 4.62
N GLU A 395 14.54 -7.91 3.33
CA GLU A 395 14.80 -6.80 2.40
C GLU A 395 14.05 -7.07 1.08
N VAL A 396 13.14 -6.17 0.72
CA VAL A 396 12.52 -6.11 -0.61
C VAL A 396 13.09 -4.89 -1.33
N THR A 397 13.59 -5.09 -2.54
CA THR A 397 14.24 -4.05 -3.37
C THR A 397 13.86 -4.22 -4.84
N HIS A 398 13.80 -3.13 -5.60
CA HIS A 398 13.46 -3.18 -7.02
C HIS A 398 14.55 -2.64 -7.95
N SER A 399 14.56 -3.18 -9.17
CA SER A 399 15.50 -2.78 -10.23
C SER A 399 14.81 -2.75 -11.58
N LEU A 400 14.91 -1.63 -12.28
CA LEU A 400 14.48 -1.50 -13.68
C LEU A 400 15.66 -1.91 -14.58
N LEU A 401 15.56 -3.12 -15.15
CA LEU A 401 16.48 -3.65 -16.14
C LEU A 401 16.03 -3.21 -17.53
N LEU A 402 16.92 -2.56 -18.28
CA LEU A 402 16.70 -2.16 -19.68
C LEU A 402 17.65 -2.93 -20.59
N GLU A 403 17.09 -3.60 -21.59
CA GLU A 403 17.82 -4.33 -22.62
C GLU A 403 17.54 -3.73 -24.01
N LEU A 404 18.62 -3.31 -24.69
CA LEU A 404 18.60 -2.70 -26.01
C LEU A 404 19.30 -3.65 -27.00
N ILE A 405 18.64 -3.99 -28.12
CA ILE A 405 19.27 -4.76 -29.20
C ILE A 405 19.61 -3.82 -30.34
N VAL A 406 20.90 -3.65 -30.60
CA VAL A 406 21.45 -2.87 -31.72
C VAL A 406 22.09 -3.79 -32.75
N SER A 407 21.95 -3.47 -34.04
CA SER A 407 22.61 -4.17 -35.14
C SER A 407 23.55 -3.25 -35.89
N LYS A 408 24.73 -3.75 -36.25
CA LYS A 408 25.66 -3.04 -37.13
C LYS A 408 25.20 -3.15 -38.58
N GLU A 409 25.03 -2.01 -39.21
CA GLU A 409 24.84 -1.84 -40.65
C GLU A 409 26.02 -1.03 -41.19
N TYR A 410 26.29 -1.09 -42.50
CA TYR A 410 27.28 -0.23 -43.16
C TYR A 410 26.65 0.52 -44.31
N ALA A 411 27.06 1.77 -44.54
CA ALA A 411 26.58 2.60 -45.64
C ALA A 411 27.74 3.32 -46.34
N PRO A 412 27.58 3.75 -47.61
CA PRO A 412 28.47 4.73 -48.22
C PRO A 412 28.39 6.06 -47.45
N GLU A 413 29.51 6.77 -47.38
CA GLU A 413 29.59 8.09 -46.76
C GLU A 413 28.58 9.09 -47.35
N GLY A 414 27.95 9.89 -46.49
CA GLY A 414 26.84 10.77 -46.85
C GLY A 414 25.51 10.07 -47.22
N LYS A 415 25.46 8.73 -47.26
CA LYS A 415 24.27 7.95 -47.67
C LYS A 415 23.79 6.96 -46.61
N ALA A 416 23.74 7.36 -45.33
CA ALA A 416 23.27 6.55 -44.19
C ALA A 416 21.87 5.89 -44.37
N ARG A 417 21.03 6.39 -45.29
CA ARG A 417 19.74 5.78 -45.68
C ARG A 417 19.89 4.53 -46.55
N GLN A 418 21.01 4.36 -47.26
CA GLN A 418 21.37 3.19 -48.08
C GLN A 418 22.28 2.23 -47.30
N ALA A 419 21.89 1.90 -46.06
CA ALA A 419 22.68 1.02 -45.20
C ALA A 419 22.31 -0.46 -45.41
N THR A 420 23.33 -1.31 -45.47
CA THR A 420 23.21 -2.76 -45.62
C THR A 420 23.52 -3.45 -44.27
N PRO A 421 22.70 -4.41 -43.81
CA PRO A 421 22.96 -5.11 -42.56
C PRO A 421 24.20 -6.01 -42.64
N THR A 422 25.04 -5.99 -41.61
CA THR A 422 26.26 -6.84 -41.53
C THR A 422 26.01 -8.21 -40.88
N GLY A 423 24.81 -8.45 -40.37
CA GLY A 423 24.50 -9.59 -39.50
C GLY A 423 25.06 -9.48 -38.06
N THR A 424 25.94 -8.53 -37.77
CA THR A 424 26.51 -8.34 -36.43
C THR A 424 25.51 -7.63 -35.51
N GLY A 425 25.14 -8.25 -34.39
CA GLY A 425 24.28 -7.67 -33.34
C GLY A 425 25.02 -7.50 -32.01
N ARG A 426 24.52 -6.60 -31.15
CA ARG A 426 24.92 -6.45 -29.75
C ARG A 426 23.71 -6.22 -28.86
N ILE A 427 23.81 -6.70 -27.63
CA ILE A 427 22.83 -6.47 -26.56
C ILE A 427 23.47 -5.52 -25.55
N LEU A 428 22.84 -4.37 -25.32
CA LEU A 428 23.28 -3.36 -24.34
C LEU A 428 22.34 -3.45 -23.14
N ARG A 429 22.88 -3.63 -21.93
CA ARG A 429 22.09 -3.75 -20.69
C ARG A 429 22.37 -2.62 -19.72
N MET A 430 21.31 -2.01 -19.18
CA MET A 430 21.35 -1.06 -18.08
C MET A 430 20.51 -1.60 -16.92
N HIS A 431 20.87 -1.21 -15.70
CA HIS A 431 20.11 -1.54 -14.49
C HIS A 431 19.99 -0.23 -13.69
N PHE A 432 18.78 0.10 -13.28
CA PHE A 432 18.47 1.31 -12.51
C PHE A 432 17.83 0.89 -11.20
N GLY A 433 18.43 1.26 -10.06
CA GLY A 433 17.81 1.04 -8.76
C GLY A 433 16.58 1.93 -8.63
N VAL A 434 15.44 1.34 -8.27
CA VAL A 434 14.18 2.07 -8.08
C VAL A 434 13.52 1.63 -6.78
N VAL A 435 12.88 2.57 -6.09
CA VAL A 435 12.20 2.36 -4.81
C VAL A 435 10.71 2.28 -5.08
N VAL A 436 10.11 1.10 -4.95
CA VAL A 436 8.66 0.95 -5.09
C VAL A 436 7.98 1.33 -3.78
N THR A 437 7.09 2.32 -3.79
CA THR A 437 6.49 2.87 -2.56
C THR A 437 5.03 3.26 -2.74
N GLU A 438 4.24 3.20 -1.67
CA GLU A 438 2.84 3.63 -1.70
C GLU A 438 2.74 5.16 -1.87
N HIS A 439 1.58 5.64 -2.32
CA HIS A 439 1.33 7.09 -2.35
C HIS A 439 1.15 7.63 -0.93
N SER A 440 1.59 8.86 -0.68
CA SER A 440 1.38 9.57 0.60
C SER A 440 -0.09 9.85 0.91
N GLY A 441 -0.95 9.80 -0.11
CA GLY A 441 -2.36 10.17 0.00
C GLY A 441 -2.53 11.67 0.22
N LEU A 442 -3.59 12.04 0.95
CA LEU A 442 -3.88 13.43 1.36
C LEU A 442 -3.37 13.75 2.78
N GLY A 443 -2.73 12.78 3.44
CA GLY A 443 -2.21 12.94 4.80
C GLY A 443 -0.81 13.55 4.83
N VAL A 444 -0.51 14.21 5.95
CA VAL A 444 0.86 14.52 6.39
C VAL A 444 1.25 13.54 7.50
N SER A 445 2.53 13.49 7.88
CA SER A 445 2.92 12.76 9.09
C SER A 445 2.31 13.42 10.34
N TRP A 446 2.02 12.62 11.36
CA TRP A 446 1.27 13.05 12.55
C TRP A 446 1.96 14.17 13.36
N ASP A 447 3.27 14.32 13.23
CA ASP A 447 4.08 15.40 13.83
C ASP A 447 4.03 16.71 13.02
N ASN A 448 3.68 16.63 11.74
CA ASN A 448 3.50 17.79 10.84
C ASN A 448 2.02 18.17 10.66
N GLU A 449 1.09 17.49 11.34
CA GLU A 449 -0.31 17.88 11.40
C GLU A 449 -0.46 19.12 12.29
N ALA A 450 -0.47 20.29 11.66
CA ALA A 450 -0.62 21.57 12.35
C ALA A 450 -1.98 21.64 13.08
N PRO A 451 -2.02 22.04 14.37
CA PRO A 451 -3.27 22.13 15.11
C PRO A 451 -4.20 23.18 14.49
N PRO A 452 -5.54 23.02 14.58
CA PRO A 452 -6.50 23.98 14.05
C PRO A 452 -6.25 25.40 14.56
N ILE A 453 -6.07 26.35 13.64
CA ILE A 453 -5.99 27.77 13.98
C ILE A 453 -7.42 28.26 14.20
N TYR A 454 -7.81 28.43 15.46
CA TYR A 454 -9.09 29.04 15.82
C TYR A 454 -9.01 30.55 15.62
N GLU A 455 -9.68 31.08 14.58
CA GLU A 455 -9.72 32.52 14.30
C GLU A 455 -10.49 33.31 15.38
N ASP A 456 -11.49 32.67 16.02
CA ASP A 456 -12.41 33.28 16.99
C ASP A 456 -12.08 32.98 18.48
N VAL A 457 -10.80 32.82 18.85
CA VAL A 457 -10.41 32.79 20.29
C VAL A 457 -10.25 34.23 20.79
N PRO A 458 -11.06 34.71 21.75
CA PRO A 458 -10.85 36.03 22.34
C PRO A 458 -9.48 36.13 23.03
N PRO A 459 -8.82 37.30 23.04
CA PRO A 459 -7.45 37.46 23.57
C PRO A 459 -7.31 37.24 25.09
N SER A 460 -8.42 36.96 25.77
CA SER A 460 -8.49 36.54 27.17
C SER A 460 -9.61 35.51 27.33
N PRO A 461 -9.46 34.49 28.19
CA PRO A 461 -10.58 33.60 28.53
C PRO A 461 -11.75 34.41 29.12
N PRO A 462 -12.98 33.85 29.15
CA PRO A 462 -14.10 34.48 29.84
C PRO A 462 -13.68 34.87 31.25
N ALA A 463 -13.85 36.14 31.61
CA ALA A 463 -13.57 36.59 32.96
C ALA A 463 -14.49 35.82 33.92
N TYR A 464 -13.91 35.00 34.80
CA TYR A 464 -14.65 34.47 35.94
C TYR A 464 -15.32 35.65 36.64
N PRO A 465 -16.62 35.55 37.00
CA PRO A 465 -17.24 36.60 37.78
C PRO A 465 -16.42 36.77 39.05
N LEU A 466 -16.02 38.01 39.33
CA LEU A 466 -15.52 38.40 40.64
C LEU A 466 -16.71 38.39 41.60
N GLU A 467 -17.13 37.18 41.99
CA GLU A 467 -17.87 36.99 43.22
C GLU A 467 -17.06 37.69 44.32
N SER A 468 -17.74 38.54 45.10
CA SER A 468 -17.12 39.24 46.22
C SER A 468 -16.40 38.23 47.11
N PRO A 469 -15.17 38.52 47.59
CA PRO A 469 -14.47 37.62 48.49
C PRO A 469 -15.41 37.14 49.59
N VAL A 470 -15.60 35.82 49.68
CA VAL A 470 -16.50 35.21 50.67
C VAL A 470 -16.10 35.75 52.03
N ASP A 471 -16.98 36.47 52.73
CA ASP A 471 -16.62 37.02 54.03
C ASP A 471 -16.52 35.87 55.03
N TYR A 472 -15.29 35.51 55.35
CA TYR A 472 -14.95 34.40 56.24
C TYR A 472 -15.49 34.62 57.67
N GLN A 473 -16.04 35.80 58.00
CA GLN A 473 -16.73 36.07 59.26
C GLN A 473 -18.10 35.39 59.37
N ASP A 474 -18.82 35.21 58.25
CA ASP A 474 -20.14 34.54 58.23
C ASP A 474 -20.05 33.00 58.07
N LEU A 475 -18.84 32.47 57.84
CA LEU A 475 -18.60 31.03 57.78
C LEU A 475 -18.62 30.42 59.18
N GLN A 476 -19.83 30.11 59.66
CA GLN A 476 -20.07 29.40 60.91
C GLN A 476 -19.17 28.14 61.00
N PRO A 477 -18.32 28.00 62.03
CA PRO A 477 -17.35 26.92 62.09
C PRO A 477 -18.02 25.55 62.05
N LEU A 478 -17.70 24.76 61.02
CA LEU A 478 -18.05 23.34 60.93
C LEU A 478 -17.22 22.53 61.94
N TYR A 479 -17.50 22.73 63.23
CA TYR A 479 -17.14 21.78 64.27
C TYR A 479 -17.69 20.42 63.87
N ALA A 480 -16.80 19.47 63.61
CA ALA A 480 -17.16 18.12 63.26
C ALA A 480 -18.07 17.56 64.35
N ARG A 481 -19.35 17.34 64.04
CA ARG A 481 -20.28 16.63 64.93
C ARG A 481 -19.63 15.30 65.29
N PRO A 482 -19.33 15.03 66.58
CA PRO A 482 -19.00 13.68 67.00
C PRO A 482 -20.16 12.77 66.60
N SER A 483 -19.85 11.62 66.04
CA SER A 483 -20.85 10.62 65.67
C SER A 483 -21.69 10.26 66.89
N SER A 484 -22.97 10.62 66.89
CA SER A 484 -23.94 10.13 67.86
C SER A 484 -24.20 8.65 67.59
N ILE A 485 -23.32 7.79 68.11
CA ILE A 485 -23.56 6.36 68.21
C ILE A 485 -24.69 6.19 69.21
N ASP A 486 -25.86 5.81 68.72
CA ASP A 486 -27.05 5.62 69.54
C ASP A 486 -26.93 4.28 70.29
N ALA A 487 -26.41 4.35 71.51
CA ALA A 487 -26.00 3.20 72.32
C ALA A 487 -26.23 3.44 73.82
N SER A 488 -27.48 3.77 74.19
CA SER A 488 -27.92 3.83 75.59
C SER A 488 -29.19 3.00 75.81
N ALA A 489 -29.01 1.69 75.87
CA ALA A 489 -29.95 0.76 76.48
C ALA A 489 -29.14 -0.13 77.42
N LEU A 490 -29.63 -0.28 78.67
CA LEU A 490 -28.85 -0.70 79.85
C LEU A 490 -27.87 0.43 80.29
N ASP A 491 -27.62 0.66 81.58
CA ASP A 491 -28.06 -0.07 82.79
C ASP A 491 -28.39 0.92 83.92
N ASP A 492 -29.41 0.64 84.73
CA ASP A 492 -29.91 1.56 85.77
C ASP A 492 -29.58 0.99 87.16
N THR A 493 -28.68 1.65 87.89
CA THR A 493 -28.07 1.08 89.11
C THR A 493 -28.92 1.28 90.38
N PRO A 494 -28.98 0.30 91.31
CA PRO A 494 -29.90 0.32 92.44
C PRO A 494 -29.37 1.05 93.68
N THR A 495 -30.26 1.68 94.47
CA THR A 495 -30.18 1.71 95.94
C THR A 495 -31.51 2.15 96.57
N SER A 496 -31.82 1.61 97.77
CA SER A 496 -32.72 2.11 98.85
C SER A 496 -33.99 2.91 98.48
N SER A 497 -35.17 2.58 99.02
CA SER A 497 -35.47 1.88 100.30
C SER A 497 -36.84 1.22 100.30
#